data_AF-A0A8H9G252-F1
#
_entry.id   AF-A0A8H9G252-F1
#
_cell.length_a   1.000
_cell.length_b   1.000
_cell.length_c   1.000
_cell.angle_alpha   90.00
_cell.angle_beta   90.00
_cell.angle_gamma   90.00
#
_symmetry.space_group_name_H-M   'P 1'
#
loop_
_entity.id
_entity.type
_entity.pdbx_description
1 polymer ?
#
loop_
_entity_poly.entity_id
_entity_poly.type
_entity_poly.pdbx_seq_one_letter_code
_entity_poly.pdbx_strand_id
1 'polypeptide(L)'
;MLTKSQIEMIEGDFEKFFKDVKSKGKTFDFDLFGEYAISILNFYVGSSLLTLPNKKDGALTLVRLFNAGLGNIITPEDQQEIAEAIQQDPTLNYALIQPVFNS
;
A
#
# COMPACT_ATOMS: atom_id res chain seq x y z
N MET A 1 -2.74 -6.59 -14.67
CA MET A 1 -3.19 -7.62 -13.71
C MET A 1 -1.99 -8.17 -12.99
N LEU A 2 -2.05 -8.15 -11.66
CA LEU A 2 -0.99 -8.66 -10.79
C LEU A 2 -0.87 -10.19 -10.88
N THR A 3 0.35 -10.68 -10.76
CA THR A 3 0.62 -12.10 -10.51
C THR A 3 0.32 -12.45 -9.05
N LYS A 4 0.11 -13.74 -8.77
CA LYS A 4 -0.07 -14.23 -7.40
C LYS A 4 1.08 -13.81 -6.48
N SER A 5 2.33 -13.97 -6.92
CA SER A 5 3.51 -13.59 -6.14
C SER A 5 3.59 -12.08 -5.87
N GLN A 6 3.11 -11.24 -6.79
CA GLN A 6 3.02 -9.79 -6.55
C GLN A 6 1.96 -9.45 -5.51
N ILE A 7 0.82 -10.16 -5.51
CA ILE A 7 -0.21 -9.98 -4.48
C ILE A 7 0.32 -10.38 -3.10
N GLU A 8 0.94 -11.57 -3.00
CA GLU A 8 1.54 -12.07 -1.76
C GLU A 8 2.63 -11.13 -1.21
N MET A 9 3.47 -10.57 -2.09
CA MET A 9 4.46 -9.55 -1.72
C MET A 9 3.80 -8.30 -1.14
N ILE A 10 2.78 -7.75 -1.82
CA ILE A 10 2.05 -6.55 -1.36
C ILE A 10 1.41 -6.79 0.00
N GLU A 11 0.74 -7.94 0.18
CA GLU A 11 0.10 -8.32 1.44
C GLU A 11 1.10 -8.49 2.58
N GLY A 12 2.20 -9.20 2.33
CA GLY A 12 3.24 -9.43 3.34
C GLY A 12 3.95 -8.14 3.76
N ASP A 13 4.24 -7.25 2.81
CA ASP A 13 4.89 -5.99 3.10
C ASP A 13 3.97 -5.00 3.83
N PHE A 14 2.67 -5.01 3.50
CA PHE A 14 1.65 -4.29 4.28
C PHE A 14 1.58 -4.79 5.72
N GLU A 15 1.60 -6.11 5.94
CA GLU A 15 1.56 -6.69 7.29
C GLU A 15 2.79 -6.29 8.12
N LYS A 16 3.99 -6.33 7.52
CA LYS A 16 5.23 -5.87 8.18
C LYS A 16 5.14 -4.41 8.58
N PHE A 17 4.71 -3.55 7.66
CA PHE A 17 4.55 -2.12 7.94
C PHE A 17 3.54 -1.89 9.07
N PHE A 18 2.38 -2.54 9.01
CA PHE A 18 1.36 -2.42 10.05
C PHE A 18 1.85 -2.87 11.43
N LYS A 19 2.62 -3.96 11.49
CA LYS A 19 3.26 -4.43 12.73
C LYS A 19 4.27 -3.42 13.28
N ASP A 20 5.07 -2.79 12.42
CA ASP A 20 6.00 -1.73 12.80
C ASP A 20 5.29 -0.48 13.33
N VAL A 21 4.21 -0.03 12.67
CA VAL A 21 3.39 1.09 13.16
C VAL A 21 2.82 0.80 14.54
N LYS A 22 2.29 -0.42 14.75
CA LYS A 22 1.77 -0.86 16.05
C LYS A 22 2.85 -0.94 17.12
N SER A 23 4.02 -1.48 16.82
CA SER A 23 5.11 -1.62 17.80
C SER A 23 5.63 -0.26 18.30
N LYS A 24 5.53 0.77 17.45
CA LYS A 24 5.87 2.17 17.77
C LYS A 24 4.75 2.93 18.47
N GLY A 25 3.61 2.29 18.77
CA GLY A 25 2.45 2.94 19.40
C GLY A 25 1.81 4.03 18.57
N LYS A 26 2.02 4.03 17.25
CA LYS A 26 1.43 5.00 16.32
C LYS A 26 0.05 4.52 15.88
N THR A 27 -0.85 5.47 15.65
CA THR A 27 -2.14 5.20 15.01
C THR A 27 -1.90 4.93 13.52
N PHE A 28 -2.55 3.88 12.99
CA PHE A 28 -2.59 3.63 11.55
C PHE A 28 -3.88 4.20 10.98
N ASP A 29 -3.85 5.47 10.64
CA ASP A 29 -4.96 6.22 10.06
C ASP A 29 -4.88 6.29 8.53
N PHE A 30 -5.84 6.99 7.92
CA PHE A 30 -5.94 7.12 6.47
C PHE A 30 -4.76 7.88 5.86
N ASP A 31 -4.25 8.91 6.54
CA ASP A 31 -3.12 9.70 6.06
C ASP A 31 -1.85 8.85 6.02
N LEU A 32 -1.54 8.14 7.12
CA LEU A 32 -0.37 7.25 7.17
C LEU A 32 -0.50 6.09 6.18
N PHE A 33 -1.71 5.56 5.98
CA PHE A 33 -1.99 4.56 4.95
C PHE A 33 -1.70 5.11 3.54
N GLY A 34 -2.19 6.31 3.22
CA GLY A 34 -1.98 6.95 1.92
C GLY A 34 -0.50 7.15 1.62
N GLU A 35 0.24 7.76 2.54
CA GLU A 35 1.69 7.98 2.39
C GLU A 35 2.46 6.66 2.19
N TYR A 36 2.09 5.62 2.94
CA TYR A 36 2.68 4.30 2.81
C TYR A 36 2.38 3.70 1.43
N ALA A 37 1.11 3.67 1.02
CA ALA A 37 0.68 3.04 -0.21
C ALA A 37 1.30 3.72 -1.45
N ILE A 38 1.36 5.06 -1.45
CA ILE A 38 2.02 5.83 -2.50
C ILE A 38 3.51 5.47 -2.56
N SER A 39 4.20 5.51 -1.42
CA SER A 39 5.64 5.27 -1.36
C SER A 39 6.03 3.85 -1.75
N ILE A 40 5.33 2.83 -1.22
CA ILE A 40 5.69 1.43 -1.47
C ILE A 40 5.44 1.03 -2.93
N LEU A 41 4.35 1.51 -3.53
CA LEU A 41 4.04 1.21 -4.92
C LEU A 41 4.98 1.94 -5.90
N ASN A 42 5.36 3.18 -5.60
CA ASN A 42 6.39 3.89 -6.38
C ASN A 42 7.75 3.21 -6.28
N PHE A 43 8.11 2.69 -5.10
CA PHE A 43 9.30 1.87 -4.93
C PHE A 43 9.23 0.59 -5.78
N TYR A 44 8.10 -0.12 -5.81
CA TYR A 44 7.94 -1.31 -6.63
C TYR A 44 8.07 -1.03 -8.13
N VAL A 45 7.51 0.08 -8.61
CA VAL A 45 7.67 0.49 -10.01
C VAL A 45 9.12 0.86 -10.30
N GLY A 46 9.76 1.66 -9.45
CA GLY A 46 11.17 2.06 -9.61
C GLY A 46 12.14 0.88 -9.53
N SER A 47 11.77 -0.19 -8.80
CA SER A 47 12.56 -1.41 -8.64
C SER A 47 12.18 -2.51 -9.64
N SER A 48 11.33 -2.21 -10.62
CA SER A 48 10.82 -3.18 -11.63
C SER A 48 10.08 -4.41 -11.05
N LEU A 49 9.59 -4.31 -9.80
CA LEU A 49 8.76 -5.34 -9.15
C LEU A 49 7.31 -5.27 -9.64
N LEU A 50 6.85 -4.06 -9.98
CA LEU A 50 5.58 -3.79 -10.65
C LEU A 50 5.82 -3.00 -11.93
N THR A 51 4.90 -3.16 -12.89
CA THR A 51 4.81 -2.26 -14.04
C THR A 51 3.88 -1.09 -13.71
N LEU A 52 4.01 0.03 -14.41
CA LEU A 52 3.11 1.18 -14.24
C LEU A 52 1.62 0.80 -14.42
N PRO A 53 1.23 -0.03 -15.42
CA PRO A 53 -0.15 -0.52 -15.53
C PRO A 53 -0.62 -1.34 -14.32
N ASN A 54 0.28 -2.06 -13.65
CA ASN A 54 -0.06 -2.87 -12.47
C ASN A 54 -0.11 -2.04 -11.17
N LYS A 55 0.35 -0.78 -11.18
CA LYS A 55 0.36 0.08 -9.99
C LYS A 55 -1.05 0.29 -9.42
N LYS A 56 -2.05 0.50 -10.30
CA LYS A 56 -3.46 0.67 -9.89
C LYS A 56 -4.01 -0.58 -9.21
N ASP A 57 -3.76 -1.75 -9.79
CA ASP A 57 -4.17 -3.03 -9.20
C ASP A 57 -3.53 -3.21 -7.80
N GLY A 58 -2.27 -2.82 -7.64
CA GLY A 58 -1.57 -2.84 -6.35
C GLY A 58 -2.17 -1.87 -5.33
N ALA A 59 -2.52 -0.65 -5.76
CA ALA A 59 -3.21 0.32 -4.92
C ALA A 59 -4.57 -0.22 -4.44
N LEU A 60 -5.34 -0.85 -5.33
CA LEU A 60 -6.62 -1.44 -4.98
C LEU A 60 -6.47 -2.58 -3.96
N THR A 61 -5.43 -3.42 -4.08
CA THR A 61 -5.11 -4.45 -3.08
C THR A 61 -4.84 -3.81 -1.71
N LEU A 62 -4.00 -2.78 -1.64
CA LEU A 62 -3.69 -2.08 -0.39
C LEU A 62 -4.93 -1.43 0.23
N VAL A 63 -5.78 -0.79 -0.58
CA VAL A 63 -7.03 -0.16 -0.13
C VAL A 63 -7.99 -1.21 0.45
N ARG A 64 -8.08 -2.40 -0.15
CA ARG A 64 -8.91 -3.50 0.38
C ARG A 64 -8.39 -4.02 1.72
N LEU A 65 -7.08 -4.18 1.86
CA LEU A 65 -6.46 -4.59 3.14
C LEU A 65 -6.73 -3.57 4.25
N PHE A 66 -6.58 -2.27 3.93
CA PHE A 66 -6.88 -1.20 4.85
C PHE A 66 -8.36 -1.16 5.23
N ASN A 67 -9.26 -1.23 4.25
CA ASN A 67 -10.70 -1.23 4.48
C ASN A 67 -11.16 -2.44 5.32
N ALA A 68 -10.57 -3.62 5.11
CA ALA A 68 -10.83 -4.79 5.94
C ALA A 68 -10.46 -4.53 7.42
N GLY A 69 -9.35 -3.82 7.67
CA GLY A 69 -8.95 -3.37 9.00
C GLY A 69 -9.92 -2.37 9.65
N LEU A 70 -10.69 -1.62 8.85
CA LEU A 70 -11.72 -0.69 9.30
C LEU A 70 -13.11 -1.33 9.47
N GLY A 71 -13.27 -2.62 9.17
CA GLY A 71 -14.58 -3.29 9.18
C GLY A 71 -15.39 -3.12 7.89
N ASN A 72 -14.72 -2.89 6.76
CA ASN A 72 -15.29 -2.80 5.41
C ASN A 72 -16.32 -1.67 5.23
N ILE A 73 -16.00 -0.47 5.73
CA ILE A 73 -16.89 0.69 5.67
C ILE A 73 -16.75 1.53 4.39
N ILE A 74 -15.63 1.41 3.66
CA ILE A 74 -15.37 2.14 2.42
C ILE A 74 -16.05 1.40 1.26
N THR A 75 -16.86 2.11 0.47
CA THR A 75 -17.62 1.52 -0.65
C THR A 75 -16.68 1.03 -1.77
N PRO A 76 -17.10 0.05 -2.59
CA PRO A 76 -16.29 -0.39 -3.73
C PRO A 76 -15.91 0.74 -4.69
N GLU A 77 -16.80 1.71 -4.90
CA GLU A 77 -16.59 2.89 -5.74
C GLU A 77 -15.51 3.79 -5.14
N ASP A 78 -15.62 4.15 -3.86
CA ASP A 78 -14.61 4.95 -3.15
C ASP A 78 -13.25 4.24 -3.14
N GLN A 79 -13.23 2.91 -2.99
CA GLN A 79 -11.98 2.14 -3.06
C GLN A 79 -11.28 2.28 -4.42
N GLN A 80 -12.05 2.38 -5.52
CA GLN A 80 -11.48 2.62 -6.85
C GLN A 80 -10.92 4.05 -6.95
N GLU A 81 -11.63 5.04 -6.42
CA GLU A 81 -11.19 6.44 -6.42
C GLU A 81 -9.90 6.63 -5.62
N ILE A 82 -9.82 6.03 -4.43
CA ILE A 82 -8.61 6.06 -3.60
C ILE A 82 -7.45 5.37 -4.32
N ALA A 83 -7.69 4.22 -4.95
CA ALA A 83 -6.66 3.52 -5.71
C ALA A 83 -6.15 4.33 -6.91
N GLU A 84 -7.04 5.05 -7.60
CA GLU A 84 -6.69 5.98 -8.68
C GLU A 84 -5.82 7.13 -8.16
N ALA A 85 -6.19 7.76 -7.04
CA ALA A 85 -5.42 8.84 -6.43
C ALA A 85 -4.00 8.39 -6.04
N ILE A 86 -3.88 7.23 -5.38
CA ILE A 86 -2.58 6.62 -5.01
C ILE A 86 -1.73 6.33 -6.25
N GLN A 87 -2.35 5.83 -7.33
CA GLN A 87 -1.63 5.48 -8.56
C GLN A 87 -1.02 6.71 -9.24
N GLN A 88 -1.70 7.86 -9.20
CA GLN A 88 -1.28 9.09 -9.87
C GLN A 88 -0.18 9.85 -9.11
N ASP A 89 -0.08 9.66 -7.79
CA ASP A 89 0.93 10.33 -6.97
C ASP A 89 2.34 9.72 -7.17
N PRO A 90 3.36 10.50 -7.58
CA PRO A 90 4.72 10.03 -7.81
C PRO A 90 5.63 10.10 -6.55
N THR A 91 5.10 10.51 -5.40
CA THR A 91 5.88 10.72 -4.16
C THR A 91 6.51 9.42 -3.67
N LEU A 92 7.75 9.50 -3.18
CA LEU A 92 8.46 8.36 -2.64
C LEU A 92 9.18 8.74 -1.34
N ASN A 93 8.64 8.29 -0.21
CA ASN A 93 9.26 8.45 1.10
C ASN A 93 9.96 7.16 1.52
N TYR A 94 11.27 7.06 1.25
CA TYR A 94 12.07 5.90 1.63
C TYR A 94 12.11 5.64 3.14
N ALA A 95 12.10 6.69 3.97
CA ALA A 95 12.17 6.55 5.42
C ALA A 95 10.91 5.87 5.98
N LEU A 96 9.76 6.09 5.33
CA LEU A 96 8.49 5.49 5.72
C LEU A 96 8.45 3.98 5.42
N ILE A 97 8.94 3.57 4.25
CA ILE A 97 8.89 2.17 3.80
C ILE A 97 10.08 1.33 4.26
N GLN A 98 11.13 1.95 4.81
CA GLN A 98 12.33 1.25 5.30
C GLN A 98 12.03 0.05 6.22
N PRO A 99 11.06 0.10 7.16
CA PRO A 99 10.77 -1.04 8.06
C PRO A 99 10.36 -2.32 7.34
N VAL A 100 9.81 -2.23 6.13
CA VAL A 100 9.40 -3.38 5.31
C VAL A 100 10.59 -4.27 4.93
N PHE A 101 11.76 -3.66 4.74
CA PHE A 101 12.95 -4.33 4.21
C PHE A 101 13.95 -4.78 5.27
N ASN A 102 13.75 -4.38 6.53
CA ASN A 102 14.68 -4.62 7.63
C ASN A 102 14.32 -5.86 8.48
N SER A 103 13.38 -6.70 8.01
CA SER A 103 12.86 -7.87 8.75
C SER A 103 13.42 -9.19 8.25
#